data_AF-A0A2A5F7H4-F1
#
_entry.id   AF-A0A2A5F7H4-F1
#
_cell.length_a   1.000
_cell.length_b   1.000
_cell.length_c   1.000
_cell.angle_alpha   90.00
_cell.angle_beta   90.00
_cell.angle_gamma   90.00
#
_symmetry.space_group_name_H-M   'P 1'
#
loop_
_entity.id
_entity.type
_entity.pdbx_description
1 polymer ?
#
loop_
_entity_poly.entity_id
_entity_poly.type
_entity_poly.pdbx_seq_one_letter_code
_entity_poly.pdbx_strand_id
1 'polypeptide(L)'
;MAEFTTSEETPSKTPTQNDIIRAREIIGYHKEQLKYILRDHDHGNAIEPEYLREVSLLAHDLSDIHFFFNNKKLQIGLDTFEASLTEFRNFFAGNSCYDKFGSVMLQSIIPYDMKASGDISQSKREQIETANELATKAWHDLDNLYKEIRKLLPSAFETTVQTKWHPKNSMAPK
;
A
#
# COMPACT_ATOMS: atom_id res chain seq x y z
N MET A 1 49.30 -15.85 24.56
CA MET A 1 48.35 -15.46 23.51
C MET A 1 46.99 -15.42 24.17
N ALA A 2 46.38 -14.24 24.30
CA ALA A 2 45.04 -14.11 24.89
C ALA A 2 44.03 -14.21 23.76
N GLU A 3 43.18 -15.23 23.81
CA GLU A 3 42.04 -15.39 22.89
C GLU A 3 40.99 -14.33 23.25
N PHE A 4 40.84 -13.34 22.37
CA PHE A 4 39.71 -12.42 22.42
C PHE A 4 38.46 -13.19 21.99
N THR A 5 37.62 -13.50 22.96
CA THR A 5 36.21 -13.83 22.71
C THR A 5 35.53 -12.54 22.28
N THR A 6 35.47 -12.30 20.97
CA THR A 6 34.52 -11.33 20.41
C THR A 6 33.13 -11.87 20.70
N SER A 7 32.52 -11.34 21.77
CA SER A 7 31.10 -11.46 22.04
C SER A 7 30.39 -10.85 20.83
N GLU A 8 29.91 -11.71 19.93
CA GLU A 8 28.87 -11.34 19.00
C GLU A 8 27.67 -10.92 19.86
N GLU A 9 27.51 -9.61 20.08
CA GLU A 9 26.25 -9.03 20.53
C GLU A 9 25.19 -9.49 19.54
N THR A 10 24.54 -10.60 19.85
CA THR A 10 23.31 -11.00 19.19
C THR A 10 22.31 -9.95 19.62
N PRO A 11 21.76 -9.09 18.74
CA PRO A 11 20.62 -8.30 19.14
C PRO A 11 19.45 -9.28 19.30
N SER A 12 19.32 -9.84 20.49
CA SER A 12 18.08 -10.38 21.02
C SER A 12 17.12 -9.19 21.16
N LYS A 13 16.66 -8.64 20.04
CA LYS A 13 15.59 -7.67 20.04
C LYS A 13 14.29 -8.46 20.08
N THR A 14 13.90 -8.81 21.29
CA THR A 14 12.50 -9.12 21.59
C THR A 14 11.65 -8.07 20.89
N PRO A 15 10.67 -8.47 20.07
CA PRO A 15 9.79 -7.52 19.38
C PRO A 15 9.20 -6.52 20.36
N THR A 16 9.27 -5.24 20.04
CA THR A 16 8.58 -4.23 20.84
C THR A 16 7.07 -4.33 20.60
N GLN A 17 6.28 -3.80 21.53
CA GLN A 17 4.84 -3.71 21.33
C GLN A 17 4.49 -2.89 20.07
N ASN A 18 5.29 -1.86 19.74
CA ASN A 18 5.11 -1.09 18.52
C ASN A 18 5.34 -1.96 17.27
N ASP A 19 6.41 -2.77 17.23
CA ASP A 19 6.68 -3.67 16.10
C ASP A 19 5.50 -4.61 15.85
N ILE A 20 4.89 -5.15 16.91
CA ILE A 20 3.73 -6.03 16.80
C ILE A 20 2.51 -5.25 16.28
N ILE A 21 2.25 -4.04 16.79
CA ILE A 21 1.14 -3.20 16.33
C ILE A 21 1.29 -2.86 14.85
N ARG A 22 2.46 -2.36 14.42
CA ARG A 22 2.71 -1.97 13.02
C ARG A 22 2.72 -3.16 12.08
N ALA A 23 3.28 -4.30 12.51
CA ALA A 23 3.18 -5.55 11.76
C ALA A 23 1.73 -5.93 11.51
N ARG A 24 0.86 -5.84 12.52
CA ARG A 24 -0.56 -6.15 12.39
C ARG A 24 -1.30 -5.18 11.48
N GLU A 25 -0.94 -3.90 11.48
CA GLU A 25 -1.50 -2.93 10.55
C GLU A 25 -1.10 -3.25 9.10
N ILE A 26 0.18 -3.52 8.84
CA ILE A 26 0.67 -3.94 7.51
C ILE A 26 0.00 -5.25 7.07
N ILE A 27 -0.17 -6.24 7.96
CA ILE A 27 -0.90 -7.47 7.64
C ILE A 27 -2.37 -7.19 7.33
N GLY A 28 -2.99 -6.24 8.05
CA GLY A 28 -4.37 -5.81 7.79
C GLY A 28 -4.51 -5.18 6.42
N TYR A 29 -3.55 -4.34 6.04
CA TYR A 29 -3.46 -3.69 4.73
C TYR A 29 -3.10 -4.68 3.60
N HIS A 30 -2.28 -5.70 3.82
CA HIS A 30 -1.99 -6.73 2.80
C HIS A 30 -3.22 -7.53 2.33
N LYS A 31 -4.35 -7.42 3.04
CA LYS A 31 -5.62 -8.09 2.68
C LYS A 31 -6.37 -7.37 1.55
N GLU A 32 -7.29 -8.13 0.95
CA GLU A 32 -8.25 -7.87 -0.14
C GLU A 32 -8.22 -6.50 -0.86
N GLN A 33 -8.36 -5.37 -0.17
CA GLN A 33 -8.58 -4.06 -0.79
C GLN A 33 -7.30 -3.42 -1.38
N LEU A 34 -6.15 -3.47 -0.70
CA LEU A 34 -4.89 -3.01 -1.31
C LEU A 34 -4.41 -3.97 -2.39
N LYS A 35 -4.71 -5.27 -2.23
CA LYS A 35 -4.52 -6.25 -3.30
C LYS A 35 -5.35 -5.88 -4.52
N TYR A 36 -6.60 -5.48 -4.33
CA TYR A 36 -7.45 -5.02 -5.42
C TYR A 36 -6.81 -3.86 -6.16
N ILE A 37 -6.50 -2.75 -5.49
CA ILE A 37 -5.98 -1.56 -6.18
C ILE A 37 -4.55 -1.74 -6.69
N LEU A 38 -3.65 -2.42 -5.97
CA LEU A 38 -2.23 -2.48 -6.37
C LEU A 38 -1.88 -3.66 -7.28
N ARG A 39 -2.68 -4.72 -7.29
CA ARG A 39 -2.36 -5.97 -8.02
C ARG A 39 -3.44 -6.41 -8.99
N ASP A 40 -4.69 -6.39 -8.57
CA ASP A 40 -5.77 -7.02 -9.34
C ASP A 40 -6.47 -6.02 -10.29
N HIS A 41 -6.31 -4.71 -10.09
CA HIS A 41 -6.97 -3.66 -10.85
C HIS A 41 -6.12 -3.16 -12.03
N ASP A 42 -6.71 -3.14 -13.22
CA ASP A 42 -6.15 -2.47 -14.39
C ASP A 42 -6.52 -0.99 -14.39
N HIS A 43 -5.52 -0.12 -14.34
CA HIS A 43 -5.66 1.33 -14.19
C HIS A 43 -6.11 2.04 -15.48
N GLY A 44 -6.30 1.28 -16.57
CA GLY A 44 -7.12 1.72 -17.71
C GLY A 44 -8.63 1.71 -17.41
N ASN A 45 -9.04 1.06 -16.33
CA ASN A 45 -10.40 1.10 -15.83
C ASN A 45 -10.57 2.15 -14.74
N ALA A 46 -11.75 2.75 -14.73
CA ALA A 46 -12.15 3.69 -13.72
C ALA A 46 -12.29 2.97 -12.37
N ILE A 47 -11.86 3.63 -11.29
CA ILE A 47 -11.89 3.10 -9.94
C ILE A 47 -12.73 4.00 -9.04
N GLU A 48 -13.34 3.42 -8.02
CA GLU A 48 -14.03 4.19 -6.99
C GLU A 48 -13.00 5.04 -6.21
N PRO A 49 -13.25 6.35 -6.04
CA PRO A 49 -12.33 7.25 -5.33
C PRO A 49 -11.97 6.79 -3.91
N GLU A 50 -12.85 6.03 -3.29
CA GLU A 50 -12.66 5.46 -1.95
C GLU A 50 -11.36 4.63 -1.85
N TYR A 51 -10.99 3.86 -2.87
CA TYR A 51 -9.74 3.09 -2.85
C TYR A 51 -8.50 4.00 -2.85
N LEU A 52 -8.54 5.10 -3.60
CA LEU A 52 -7.43 6.06 -3.69
C LEU A 52 -7.30 6.93 -2.45
N ARG A 53 -8.43 7.29 -1.83
CA ARG A 53 -8.45 7.95 -0.52
C ARG A 53 -7.68 7.11 0.51
N GLU A 54 -7.86 5.80 0.48
CA GLU A 54 -7.26 4.90 1.46
C GLU A 54 -5.79 4.63 1.19
N VAL A 55 -5.39 4.51 -0.08
CA VAL A 55 -3.96 4.56 -0.45
C VAL A 55 -3.32 5.86 0.06
N SER A 56 -4.04 6.98 -0.02
CA SER A 56 -3.55 8.28 0.45
C SER A 56 -3.46 8.35 1.97
N LEU A 57 -4.45 7.80 2.70
CA LEU A 57 -4.42 7.71 4.16
C LEU A 57 -3.29 6.80 4.64
N LEU A 58 -3.13 5.63 4.05
CA LEU A 58 -2.01 4.75 4.36
C LEU A 58 -0.68 5.44 4.11
N ALA A 59 -0.49 6.07 2.94
CA ALA A 59 0.75 6.78 2.65
C ALA A 59 1.02 7.92 3.65
N HIS A 60 -0.02 8.57 4.18
CA HIS A 60 0.13 9.55 5.26
C HIS A 60 0.53 8.89 6.58
N ASP A 61 -0.16 7.82 6.99
CA ASP A 61 0.12 7.08 8.22
C ASP A 61 1.54 6.49 8.23
N LEU A 62 2.03 6.00 7.08
CA LEU A 62 3.40 5.48 6.94
C LEU A 62 4.46 6.58 7.11
N SER A 63 4.15 7.82 6.70
CA SER A 63 5.05 8.96 6.87
C SER A 63 5.06 9.53 8.30
N ASP A 64 4.18 9.04 9.19
CA ASP A 64 4.16 9.42 10.59
C ASP A 64 5.40 8.86 11.31
N ILE A 65 6.06 9.72 12.10
CA ILE A 65 7.20 9.36 12.95
C ILE A 65 6.92 8.21 13.93
N HIS A 66 5.65 7.89 14.18
CA HIS A 66 5.20 6.80 15.04
C HIS A 66 5.00 5.46 14.30
N PHE A 67 5.07 5.43 12.97
CA PHE A 67 4.97 4.22 12.16
C PHE A 67 6.37 3.70 11.79
N PHE A 68 7.02 3.01 12.73
CA PHE A 68 8.36 2.46 12.54
C PHE A 68 8.53 1.07 13.16
N PHE A 69 9.54 0.34 12.67
CA PHE A 69 10.05 -0.89 13.25
C PHE A 69 11.40 -0.66 13.92
N ASN A 70 11.57 -1.20 15.13
CA ASN A 70 12.86 -1.26 15.82
C ASN A 70 13.82 -2.28 15.19
N ASN A 71 13.26 -3.23 14.44
CA ASN A 71 14.02 -4.16 13.61
C ASN A 71 14.44 -3.45 12.30
N LYS A 72 15.75 -3.27 12.11
CA LYS A 72 16.31 -2.57 10.95
C LYS A 72 15.88 -3.17 9.61
N LYS A 73 15.76 -4.51 9.52
CA LYS A 73 15.39 -5.17 8.28
C LYS A 73 13.92 -4.91 7.92
N LEU A 74 13.04 -4.92 8.92
CA LEU A 74 11.64 -4.55 8.73
C LEU A 74 11.48 -3.06 8.42
N GLN A 75 12.27 -2.19 9.05
CA GLN A 75 12.27 -0.76 8.74
C GLN A 75 12.67 -0.50 7.29
N ILE A 76 13.75 -1.12 6.79
CA ILE A 76 14.16 -0.97 5.38
C ILE A 76 13.04 -1.43 4.43
N GLY A 77 12.36 -2.53 4.76
CA GLY A 77 11.21 -3.00 3.97
C GLY A 77 10.03 -2.03 4.01
N LEU A 78 9.77 -1.42 5.17
CA LEU A 78 8.75 -0.39 5.35
C LEU A 78 9.06 0.86 4.52
N ASP A 79 10.28 1.39 4.61
CA ASP A 79 10.73 2.58 3.87
C ASP A 79 10.63 2.35 2.35
N THR A 80 11.00 1.14 1.89
CA THR A 80 10.92 0.76 0.48
C THR A 80 9.47 0.75 -0.01
N PHE A 81 8.57 0.15 0.77
CA PHE A 81 7.14 0.12 0.46
C PHE A 81 6.50 1.52 0.52
N GLU A 82 6.83 2.33 1.52
CA GLU A 82 6.33 3.71 1.62
C GLU A 82 6.70 4.53 0.38
N ALA A 83 7.96 4.41 -0.07
CA ALA A 83 8.45 5.10 -1.25
C ALA A 83 7.68 4.68 -2.51
N SER A 84 7.50 3.38 -2.75
CA SER A 84 6.77 2.90 -3.92
C SER A 84 5.26 3.20 -3.88
N LEU A 85 4.64 3.12 -2.70
CA LEU A 85 3.23 3.52 -2.52
C LEU A 85 3.03 5.01 -2.80
N THR A 86 3.94 5.85 -2.30
CA THR A 86 3.90 7.31 -2.51
C THR A 86 4.11 7.68 -3.97
N GLU A 87 5.03 7.00 -4.65
CA GLU A 87 5.28 7.16 -6.09
C GLU A 87 4.02 6.84 -6.90
N PHE A 88 3.41 5.68 -6.65
CA PHE A 88 2.14 5.29 -7.26
C PHE A 88 1.03 6.31 -6.99
N ARG A 89 0.81 6.68 -5.72
CA ARG A 89 -0.22 7.64 -5.31
C ARG A 89 -0.08 8.97 -6.05
N ASN A 90 1.12 9.54 -6.06
CA ASN A 90 1.39 10.83 -6.68
C ASN A 90 1.20 10.77 -8.19
N PHE A 91 1.70 9.71 -8.83
CA PHE A 91 1.53 9.52 -10.27
C PHE A 91 0.05 9.41 -10.63
N PHE A 92 -0.70 8.55 -9.95
CA PHE A 92 -2.13 8.36 -10.25
C PHE A 92 -2.92 9.64 -10.00
N ALA A 93 -2.71 10.32 -8.87
CA ALA A 93 -3.39 11.57 -8.54
C ALA A 93 -3.11 12.68 -9.57
N GLY A 94 -1.88 12.75 -10.10
CA GLY A 94 -1.50 13.76 -11.10
C GLY A 94 -2.01 13.46 -12.52
N ASN A 95 -2.34 12.21 -12.83
CA ASN A 95 -2.69 11.77 -14.19
C ASN A 95 -4.16 11.33 -14.35
N SER A 96 -4.93 11.32 -13.26
CA SER A 96 -6.34 10.94 -13.28
C SER A 96 -7.26 12.13 -13.06
N CYS A 97 -8.50 11.99 -13.51
CA CYS A 97 -9.58 12.94 -13.26
C CYS A 97 -10.80 12.22 -12.69
N TYR A 98 -11.60 12.97 -11.94
CA TYR A 98 -12.95 12.56 -11.56
C TYR A 98 -13.87 12.74 -12.76
N ASP A 99 -14.62 11.70 -13.09
CA ASP A 99 -15.58 11.75 -14.18
C ASP A 99 -16.85 10.96 -13.85
N LYS A 100 -17.96 11.32 -14.49
CA LYS A 100 -19.25 10.65 -14.31
C LYS A 100 -19.38 9.51 -15.30
N PHE A 101 -19.27 8.29 -14.80
CA PHE A 101 -19.58 7.07 -15.54
C PHE A 101 -21.04 6.69 -15.25
N GLY A 102 -21.97 7.24 -16.04
CA GLY A 102 -23.40 7.13 -15.77
C GLY A 102 -23.80 7.93 -14.53
N SER A 103 -24.36 7.27 -13.51
CA SER A 103 -24.75 7.90 -12.24
C SER A 103 -23.65 7.91 -11.17
N VAL A 104 -22.52 7.25 -11.44
CA VAL A 104 -21.43 7.08 -10.47
C VAL A 104 -20.26 7.99 -10.83
N MET A 105 -19.71 8.67 -9.82
CA MET A 105 -18.47 9.43 -9.96
C MET A 105 -17.29 8.49 -9.70
N LEU A 106 -16.47 8.29 -10.72
CA LEU A 106 -15.28 7.44 -10.66
C LEU A 106 -14.03 8.27 -10.98
N GLN A 107 -12.86 7.74 -10.62
CA GLN A 107 -11.58 8.32 -10.95
C GLN A 107 -10.89 7.48 -12.02
N SER A 108 -10.36 8.11 -13.07
CA SER A 108 -9.78 7.42 -14.22
C SER A 108 -8.65 8.21 -14.86
N ILE A 109 -7.64 7.53 -15.39
CA ILE A 109 -6.59 8.15 -16.23
C ILE A 109 -7.17 8.55 -17.59
N ILE A 110 -8.13 7.76 -18.12
CA ILE A 110 -8.84 8.04 -19.35
C ILE A 110 -10.17 8.75 -19.03
N PRO A 111 -10.39 9.99 -19.50
CA PRO A 111 -11.70 10.64 -19.40
C PRO A 111 -12.81 9.82 -20.06
N TYR A 112 -14.03 9.91 -19.55
CA TYR A 112 -15.18 9.14 -20.02
C TYR A 112 -15.40 9.30 -21.52
N ASP A 113 -15.36 10.53 -22.03
CA ASP A 113 -15.62 10.83 -23.44
C ASP A 113 -14.61 10.15 -24.38
N MET A 114 -13.33 10.11 -23.99
CA MET A 114 -12.28 9.40 -24.74
C MET A 114 -12.45 7.89 -24.69
N LYS A 115 -12.90 7.36 -23.54
CA LYS A 115 -13.19 5.94 -23.40
C LYS A 115 -14.41 5.53 -24.23
N ALA A 116 -15.44 6.38 -24.26
CA ALA A 116 -16.67 6.16 -25.02
C ALA A 116 -16.45 6.26 -26.54
N SER A 117 -15.59 7.16 -26.99
CA SER A 117 -15.23 7.28 -28.42
C SER A 117 -14.29 6.17 -28.91
N GLY A 118 -13.58 5.51 -27.99
CA GLY A 118 -12.53 4.54 -28.32
C GLY A 118 -11.21 5.17 -28.78
N ASP A 119 -11.14 6.50 -28.82
CA ASP A 119 -9.97 7.26 -29.30
C ASP A 119 -8.96 7.49 -28.16
N ILE A 120 -8.40 6.39 -27.65
CA ILE A 120 -7.40 6.42 -26.58
C ILE A 120 -6.04 6.70 -27.21
N SER A 121 -5.53 7.92 -26.96
CA SER A 121 -4.22 8.36 -27.44
C SER A 121 -3.08 7.50 -26.90
N GLN A 122 -1.98 7.45 -27.63
CA GLN A 122 -0.77 6.72 -27.22
C GLN A 122 -0.25 7.18 -25.86
N SER A 123 -0.24 8.49 -25.61
CA SER A 123 0.15 9.07 -24.31
C SER A 123 -0.71 8.56 -23.15
N LYS A 124 -2.02 8.33 -23.37
CA LYS A 124 -2.90 7.77 -22.33
C LYS A 124 -2.61 6.29 -22.07
N ARG A 125 -2.25 5.52 -23.09
CA ARG A 125 -1.82 4.11 -22.94
C ARG A 125 -0.54 4.02 -22.12
N GLU A 126 0.45 4.86 -22.41
CA GLU A 126 1.71 4.93 -21.65
C GLU A 126 1.47 5.31 -20.18
N GLN A 127 0.54 6.24 -19.91
CA GLN A 127 0.16 6.60 -18.54
C GLN A 127 -0.47 5.42 -17.78
N ILE A 128 -1.30 4.62 -18.44
CA ILE A 128 -1.91 3.43 -17.85
C ILE A 128 -0.86 2.36 -17.55
N GLU A 129 0.03 2.09 -18.50
CA GLU A 129 1.15 1.16 -18.32
C GLU A 129 2.00 1.59 -17.13
N THR A 130 2.40 2.86 -17.07
CA THR A 130 3.17 3.41 -15.94
C THR A 130 2.42 3.26 -14.61
N ALA A 131 1.11 3.56 -14.57
CA ALA A 131 0.32 3.39 -13.35
C ALA A 131 0.28 1.93 -12.88
N ASN A 132 0.06 0.99 -13.81
CA ASN A 132 0.04 -0.44 -13.53
C ASN A 132 1.41 -0.95 -13.04
N GLU A 133 2.51 -0.47 -13.63
CA GLU A 133 3.87 -0.80 -13.21
C GLU A 133 4.16 -0.31 -11.79
N LEU A 134 3.81 0.94 -11.49
CA LEU A 134 3.99 1.53 -10.16
C LEU A 134 3.15 0.81 -9.10
N ALA A 135 1.88 0.50 -9.42
CA ALA A 135 1.00 -0.29 -8.56
C ALA A 135 1.60 -1.67 -8.27
N THR A 136 2.06 -2.37 -9.31
CA THR A 136 2.70 -3.68 -9.21
C THR A 136 3.97 -3.63 -8.36
N LYS A 137 4.79 -2.60 -8.53
CA LYS A 137 5.99 -2.37 -7.70
C LYS A 137 5.63 -2.19 -6.22
N ALA A 138 4.66 -1.32 -5.93
CA ALA A 138 4.18 -1.11 -4.56
C ALA A 138 3.62 -2.39 -3.94
N TRP A 139 2.88 -3.19 -4.71
CA TRP A 139 2.39 -4.49 -4.25
C TRP A 139 3.53 -5.46 -3.94
N HIS A 140 4.55 -5.56 -4.80
CA HIS A 140 5.70 -6.43 -4.56
C HIS A 140 6.48 -6.04 -3.31
N ASP A 141 6.68 -4.74 -3.08
CA ASP A 141 7.36 -4.26 -1.87
C ASP A 141 6.55 -4.57 -0.61
N LEU A 142 5.23 -4.40 -0.66
CA LEU A 142 4.33 -4.80 0.43
C LEU A 142 4.37 -6.32 0.69
N ASP A 143 4.33 -7.13 -0.36
CA ASP A 143 4.37 -8.59 -0.25
C ASP A 143 5.71 -9.09 0.31
N ASN A 144 6.82 -8.44 -0.06
CA ASN A 144 8.14 -8.70 0.50
C ASN A 144 8.21 -8.33 1.99
N LEU A 145 7.70 -7.15 2.35
CA LEU A 145 7.60 -6.73 3.75
C LEU A 145 6.75 -7.70 4.57
N TYR A 146 5.59 -8.12 4.03
CA TYR A 146 4.72 -9.10 4.68
C TYR A 146 5.43 -10.44 4.93
N LYS A 147 6.20 -10.96 3.96
CA LYS A 147 6.99 -12.19 4.12
C LYS A 147 8.06 -12.04 5.21
N GLU A 148 8.72 -10.88 5.26
CA GLU A 148 9.72 -10.59 6.30
C GLU A 148 9.10 -10.45 7.69
N ILE A 149 7.94 -9.79 7.81
CA ILE A 149 7.15 -9.72 9.05
C ILE A 149 6.80 -11.14 9.51
N ARG A 150 6.34 -12.01 8.60
CA ARG A 150 6.02 -13.40 8.91
C ARG A 150 7.21 -14.20 9.43
N LYS A 151 8.41 -13.89 8.94
CA LYS A 151 9.66 -14.55 9.36
C LYS A 151 10.18 -14.02 10.70
N LEU A 152 10.14 -12.70 10.89
CA LEU A 152 10.83 -12.02 12.00
C LEU A 152 9.91 -11.71 13.19
N LEU A 153 8.60 -11.64 12.97
CA LEU A 153 7.57 -11.30 13.94
C LEU A 153 6.40 -12.29 13.89
N PRO A 154 6.62 -13.60 14.13
CA PRO A 154 5.55 -14.59 14.10
C PRO A 154 4.42 -14.27 15.12
N SER A 155 4.76 -13.62 16.24
CA SER A 155 3.80 -13.20 17.26
C SER A 155 2.73 -12.22 16.75
N ALA A 156 2.98 -11.48 15.66
CA ALA A 156 1.98 -10.61 15.04
C ALA A 156 0.79 -11.40 14.45
N PHE A 157 0.97 -12.70 14.17
CA PHE A 157 -0.02 -13.59 13.56
C PHE A 157 -0.79 -14.46 14.57
N GLU A 158 -0.42 -14.44 15.85
CA GLU A 158 -1.02 -15.31 16.88
C GLU A 158 -2.50 -14.99 17.13
N THR A 159 -2.94 -13.78 16.81
CA THR A 159 -4.35 -13.36 16.93
C THR A 159 -4.88 -12.84 15.61
N THR A 160 -6.19 -13.00 15.40
CA THR A 160 -6.87 -12.51 14.19
C THR A 160 -6.55 -11.03 13.95
N VAL A 161 -5.99 -10.74 12.79
CA VAL A 161 -5.74 -9.37 12.34
C VAL A 161 -7.02 -8.80 11.78
N GLN A 162 -7.54 -7.75 12.43
CA GLN A 162 -8.66 -6.98 11.91
C GLN A 162 -8.21 -6.20 10.69
N THR A 163 -9.01 -6.26 9.62
CA THR A 163 -8.82 -5.39 8.46
C THR A 163 -9.13 -3.96 8.90
N LYS A 164 -8.12 -3.09 8.88
CA LYS A 164 -8.34 -1.65 9.00
C LYS A 164 -8.68 -1.13 7.62
N TRP A 165 -9.95 -0.81 7.45
CA TRP A 165 -10.43 0.03 6.37
C TRP A 165 -11.18 1.19 7.03
N HIS A 166 -11.11 2.38 6.45
CA HIS A 166 -12.01 3.47 6.83
C HIS A 166 -13.19 3.48 5.86
N PRO A 167 -14.14 2.52 5.93
CA PRO A 167 -15.33 2.62 5.08
C PRO A 167 -15.97 3.99 5.33
N LYS A 168 -16.55 4.53 4.25
CA LYS A 168 -17.50 5.64 4.29
C LYS A 168 -18.28 5.54 5.60
N ASN A 169 -18.31 6.63 6.38
CA ASN A 169 -19.19 6.77 7.53
C ASN A 169 -20.41 5.88 7.34
N SER A 170 -20.66 5.02 8.31
CA SER A 170 -21.98 4.45 8.56
C SER A 170 -22.96 5.62 8.71
N MET A 171 -23.36 6.23 7.61
CA MET A 171 -24.64 6.88 7.50
C MET A 171 -25.64 5.74 7.52
N ALA A 172 -26.01 5.37 8.75
CA ALA A 172 -27.17 4.55 9.02
C ALA A 172 -28.34 5.05 8.16
N PRO A 173 -29.13 4.16 7.57
CA PRO A 173 -30.42 4.57 7.04
C PRO A 173 -31.23 5.11 8.22
N LYS A 174 -31.73 6.35 8.09
CA LYS A 174 -32.88 6.80 8.87
C LYS A 174 -34.14 6.29 8.19
#